data_AF-A0A8C9J2R4-F1
#
_entry.id   AF-A0A8C9J2R4-F1
#
_cell.length_a   1.000
_cell.length_b   1.000
_cell.length_c   1.000
_cell.angle_alpha   90.00
_cell.angle_beta   90.00
_cell.angle_gamma   90.00
#
_symmetry.space_group_name_H-M   'P 1'
#
loop_
_entity.id
_entity.type
_entity.pdbx_description
1 polymer ?
#
loop_
_entity_poly.entity_id
_entity_poly.type
_entity_poly.pdbx_seq_one_letter_code
_entity_poly.pdbx_strand_id
1 'polypeptide(L)'
;KTTNYVFSMLKEITEQTETIVDLNLPLPPPPPAPEDEWGPNPEPTHMSASSIPFFLYGIIPVVLGIFSLLLLALCGFFGYQYFHTVEASATKMKSLNALIESFQSKADKFLHVQNVLDQNKETDHWVLLLKSRLLFRCGHPLKHWVQSNDHCYHQTMEMVSWLNCSDLCVSLNATFLKTEGSRLKKVMELIAVGPTWLGLSYKKEDNEWKWEDGSSPSPGLGLPEPSLDFQGKCVYVNAHTLGTDNCTIPSSCLCEKAVH
;
A
#
# COMPACT_ATOMS: atom_id res chain seq x y z
N LYS A 1 -2.87 15.53 11.43
CA LYS A 1 -4.29 15.82 11.79
C LYS A 1 -5.25 14.66 11.51
N THR A 2 -4.86 13.65 10.71
CA THR A 2 -5.73 12.53 10.31
C THR A 2 -5.68 11.33 11.26
N THR A 3 -4.59 11.16 12.03
CA THR A 3 -4.39 10.02 12.95
C THR A 3 -5.27 10.07 14.20
N ASN A 4 -5.68 11.27 14.64
CA ASN A 4 -6.53 11.43 15.84
C ASN A 4 -8.00 11.07 15.60
N TYR A 5 -8.46 11.00 14.34
CA TYR A 5 -9.84 10.64 14.02
C TYR A 5 -10.10 9.12 14.08
N VAL A 6 -9.08 8.31 13.78
CA VAL A 6 -9.21 6.84 13.80
C VAL A 6 -9.25 6.31 15.23
N PHE A 7 -8.49 6.92 16.15
CA PHE A 7 -8.49 6.55 17.56
C PHE A 7 -9.78 6.95 18.30
N SER A 8 -10.47 8.00 17.82
CA SER A 8 -11.78 8.42 18.35
C SER A 8 -12.88 7.41 18.00
N MET A 9 -12.86 6.88 16.76
CA MET A 9 -13.90 5.95 16.29
C MET A 9 -13.83 4.56 16.95
N LEU A 10 -12.65 4.13 17.37
CA LEU A 10 -12.47 2.82 18.02
C LEU A 10 -12.92 2.79 19.48
N LYS A 11 -13.00 3.95 20.15
CA LYS A 11 -13.44 4.03 21.55
C LYS A 11 -14.97 3.96 21.71
N GLU A 12 -15.71 4.29 20.65
CA GLU A 12 -17.17 4.42 20.67
C GLU A 12 -17.92 3.09 20.41
N ILE A 13 -17.21 2.04 19.98
CA ILE A 13 -17.82 0.73 19.63
C ILE A 13 -17.83 -0.23 20.83
N THR A 14 -17.12 0.06 21.93
CA THR A 14 -16.97 -0.85 23.08
C THR A 14 -17.90 -0.57 24.27
N GLU A 15 -18.87 0.35 24.18
CA GLU A 15 -19.69 0.76 25.33
C GLU A 15 -21.20 0.71 25.07
N GLN A 16 -21.71 -0.30 24.34
CA GLN A 16 -23.15 -0.54 24.26
C GLN A 16 -23.51 -2.03 24.21
N THR A 17 -23.38 -2.72 25.33
CA THR A 17 -24.26 -3.86 25.64
C THR A 17 -24.24 -4.15 27.14
N GLU A 18 -25.12 -3.48 27.90
CA GLU A 18 -25.74 -4.07 29.08
C GLU A 18 -26.87 -3.15 29.58
N THR A 19 -28.12 -3.54 29.32
CA THR A 19 -29.25 -3.26 30.22
C THR A 19 -30.35 -4.29 29.91
N ILE A 20 -30.44 -5.30 30.76
CA ILE A 20 -31.57 -6.20 30.89
C ILE A 20 -32.66 -5.41 31.64
N VAL A 21 -33.79 -5.17 31.00
CA VAL A 21 -35.00 -4.66 31.68
C VAL A 21 -35.83 -5.87 32.09
N ASP A 22 -35.82 -6.13 33.39
CA ASP A 22 -36.73 -7.03 34.10
C ASP A 22 -38.11 -6.36 34.16
N LEU A 23 -39.14 -7.00 33.60
CA LEU A 23 -40.52 -6.49 33.62
C LEU A 23 -41.40 -7.46 34.40
N ASN A 24 -41.28 -7.43 35.73
CA ASN A 24 -42.28 -7.99 36.62
C ASN A 24 -43.53 -7.08 36.61
N LEU A 25 -44.58 -7.50 35.92
CA LEU A 25 -45.92 -6.92 36.08
C LEU A 25 -46.65 -7.61 37.25
N PRO A 26 -47.23 -6.86 38.20
CA PRO A 26 -48.15 -7.43 39.17
C PRO A 26 -49.51 -7.76 38.52
N LEU A 27 -50.03 -8.95 38.81
CA LEU A 27 -51.38 -9.39 38.47
C LEU A 27 -52.44 -8.47 39.10
N PRO A 28 -53.51 -8.08 38.37
CA PRO A 28 -54.65 -7.40 38.98
C PRO A 28 -55.47 -8.37 39.85
N PRO A 29 -56.14 -7.87 40.92
CA PRO A 29 -56.95 -8.70 41.79
C PRO A 29 -58.20 -9.22 41.07
N PRO A 30 -58.67 -10.43 41.42
CA PRO A 30 -59.87 -11.00 40.82
C PRO A 30 -61.12 -10.19 41.21
N PRO A 31 -62.11 -10.04 40.30
CA PRO A 31 -63.39 -9.43 40.63
C PRO A 31 -64.19 -10.29 41.62
N PRO A 32 -65.08 -9.68 42.44
CA PRO A 32 -65.90 -10.40 43.40
C PRO A 32 -66.90 -11.33 42.72
N ALA A 33 -67.20 -12.44 43.41
CA ALA A 33 -68.16 -13.45 43.00
C ALA A 33 -69.56 -12.82 42.78
N PRO A 34 -70.25 -13.13 41.66
CA PRO A 34 -71.66 -12.83 41.51
C PRO A 34 -72.49 -13.77 42.39
N GLU A 35 -73.50 -13.18 43.02
CA GLU A 35 -74.41 -13.74 43.98
C GLU A 35 -75.35 -14.77 43.33
N ASP A 36 -75.72 -15.79 44.10
CA ASP A 36 -76.58 -16.90 43.70
C ASP A 36 -78.02 -16.43 43.41
N GLU A 37 -78.42 -16.42 42.13
CA GLU A 37 -79.82 -16.31 41.74
C GLU A 37 -80.29 -17.59 41.05
N TRP A 38 -81.10 -18.36 41.78
CA TRP A 38 -81.70 -19.62 41.35
C TRP A 38 -82.78 -19.38 40.28
N GLY A 39 -82.45 -19.69 39.02
CA GLY A 39 -83.42 -19.86 37.92
C GLY A 39 -83.70 -21.34 37.62
N PRO A 40 -84.92 -21.70 37.15
CA PRO A 40 -85.37 -23.09 37.09
C PRO A 40 -84.69 -23.88 35.95
N ASN A 41 -84.40 -25.14 36.27
CA ASN A 41 -83.88 -26.18 35.39
C ASN A 41 -84.74 -26.43 34.13
N PRO A 42 -84.15 -26.38 32.91
CA PRO A 42 -84.64 -27.14 31.77
C PRO A 42 -83.72 -28.34 31.45
N GLU A 43 -84.38 -29.42 31.02
CA GLU A 43 -83.90 -30.77 30.73
C GLU A 43 -82.59 -30.93 29.90
N PRO A 44 -81.93 -32.10 30.00
CA PRO A 44 -80.70 -32.39 29.27
C PRO A 44 -81.01 -32.51 27.78
N THR A 45 -80.66 -31.48 27.00
CA THR A 45 -80.56 -31.63 25.56
C THR A 45 -79.25 -32.34 25.25
N HIS A 46 -79.38 -33.62 24.91
CA HIS A 46 -78.34 -34.52 24.46
C HIS A 46 -77.34 -33.83 23.53
N MET A 47 -76.06 -33.90 23.91
CA MET A 47 -74.92 -33.37 23.16
C MET A 47 -75.01 -33.74 21.68
N SER A 48 -74.81 -32.74 20.83
CA SER A 48 -74.41 -32.92 19.45
C SER A 48 -73.03 -33.58 19.41
N ALA A 49 -72.96 -34.87 19.08
CA ALA A 49 -71.79 -35.44 18.43
C ALA A 49 -72.02 -35.32 16.92
N SER A 50 -71.60 -34.20 16.35
CA SER A 50 -71.43 -34.11 14.91
C SER A 50 -70.45 -35.20 14.51
N SER A 51 -70.89 -36.16 13.70
CA SER A 51 -70.05 -37.22 13.14
C SER A 51 -69.03 -36.61 12.19
N ILE A 52 -67.92 -36.12 12.76
CA ILE A 52 -66.74 -35.76 11.98
C ILE A 52 -66.20 -37.08 11.41
N PRO A 53 -66.09 -37.22 10.07
CA PRO A 53 -65.79 -38.50 9.45
C PRO A 53 -64.43 -39.04 9.91
N PHE A 54 -64.37 -40.32 10.28
CA PHE A 54 -63.21 -41.07 10.78
C PHE A 54 -61.92 -40.89 9.93
N PHE A 55 -62.05 -40.50 8.66
CA PHE A 55 -60.92 -40.15 7.78
C PHE A 55 -60.07 -38.97 8.29
N LEU A 56 -60.63 -38.04 9.08
CA LEU A 56 -59.90 -36.88 9.57
C LEU A 56 -58.89 -37.22 10.68
N TYR A 57 -59.14 -38.26 11.48
CA TYR A 57 -58.24 -38.64 12.58
C TYR A 57 -56.93 -39.28 12.12
N GLY A 58 -56.91 -39.90 10.93
CA GLY A 58 -55.71 -40.46 10.31
C GLY A 58 -54.89 -39.46 9.49
N ILE A 59 -55.54 -38.43 8.92
CA ILE A 59 -54.87 -37.43 8.07
C ILE A 59 -54.09 -36.42 8.93
N ILE A 60 -54.65 -36.00 10.07
CA ILE A 60 -54.00 -35.04 10.97
C ILE A 60 -52.58 -35.45 11.40
N PRO A 61 -52.32 -36.67 11.93
CA PRO A 61 -50.96 -37.07 12.31
C PRO A 61 -50.01 -37.20 11.11
N VAL A 62 -50.53 -37.60 9.94
CA VAL A 62 -49.74 -37.68 8.70
C VAL A 62 -49.30 -36.28 8.25
N VAL A 63 -50.23 -35.32 8.26
CA VAL A 63 -49.97 -33.92 7.91
C VAL A 63 -48.99 -33.29 8.92
N LEU A 64 -49.20 -33.48 10.23
CA LEU A 64 -48.27 -33.01 11.26
C LEU A 64 -46.88 -33.62 11.13
N GLY A 65 -46.79 -34.91 10.76
CA GLY A 65 -45.53 -35.58 10.47
C GLY A 65 -44.78 -34.95 9.30
N ILE A 66 -45.49 -34.67 8.20
CA ILE A 66 -44.91 -33.99 7.03
C ILE A 66 -44.44 -32.57 7.39
N PHE A 67 -45.25 -31.80 8.13
CA PHE A 67 -44.85 -30.47 8.60
C PHE A 67 -43.62 -30.53 9.50
N SER A 68 -43.53 -31.50 10.40
CA SER A 68 -42.37 -31.70 11.27
C SER A 68 -41.10 -32.02 10.46
N LEU A 69 -41.20 -32.90 9.45
CA LEU A 69 -40.07 -33.22 8.57
C LEU A 69 -39.61 -32.01 7.75
N LEU A 70 -40.54 -31.19 7.27
CA LEU A 70 -40.22 -29.95 6.55
C LEU A 70 -39.53 -28.93 7.47
N LEU A 71 -40.00 -28.78 8.70
CA LEU A 71 -39.36 -27.91 9.69
C LEU A 71 -37.94 -28.37 10.03
N LEU A 72 -37.72 -29.68 10.19
CA LEU A 72 -36.37 -30.23 10.44
C LEU A 72 -35.43 -29.99 9.25
N ALA A 73 -35.92 -30.16 8.02
CA ALA A 73 -35.13 -29.88 6.81
C ALA A 73 -34.75 -28.39 6.72
N LEU A 74 -35.69 -27.49 7.03
CA LEU A 74 -35.44 -26.05 7.08
C LEU A 74 -34.44 -25.69 8.17
N CYS A 75 -34.62 -26.19 9.40
CA CYS A 75 -33.69 -25.99 10.50
C CYS A 75 -32.28 -26.51 10.17
N GLY A 76 -32.17 -27.68 9.53
CA GLY A 76 -30.90 -28.24 9.07
C GLY A 76 -30.24 -27.35 8.01
N PHE A 77 -31.02 -26.86 7.04
CA PHE A 77 -30.52 -25.95 6.01
C PHE A 77 -30.04 -24.62 6.60
N PHE A 78 -30.84 -23.99 7.46
CA PHE A 78 -30.46 -22.74 8.14
C PHE A 78 -29.26 -22.93 9.08
N GLY A 79 -29.19 -24.04 9.80
CA GLY A 79 -28.04 -24.40 10.63
C GLY A 79 -26.76 -24.59 9.82
N TYR A 80 -26.85 -25.26 8.67
CA TYR A 80 -25.74 -25.42 7.73
C TYR A 80 -25.27 -24.06 7.17
N GLN A 81 -26.19 -23.21 6.72
CA GLN A 81 -25.87 -21.87 6.22
C GLN A 81 -25.20 -20.99 7.28
N TYR A 82 -25.69 -21.04 8.52
CA TYR A 82 -25.11 -20.33 9.65
C TYR A 82 -23.68 -20.79 9.92
N PHE A 83 -23.47 -22.11 10.05
CA PHE A 83 -22.15 -22.67 10.35
C PHE A 83 -21.14 -22.40 9.22
N HIS A 84 -21.57 -22.55 7.96
CA HIS A 84 -20.74 -22.26 6.79
C HIS A 84 -20.36 -20.76 6.71
N THR A 85 -21.29 -19.86 7.03
CA THR A 85 -21.02 -18.41 7.07
C THR A 85 -20.05 -18.04 8.19
N VAL A 86 -20.19 -18.65 9.38
CA VAL A 86 -19.30 -18.43 10.52
C VAL A 86 -17.88 -18.92 10.20
N GLU A 87 -17.72 -20.10 9.62
CA GLU A 87 -16.39 -20.63 9.25
C GLU A 87 -15.72 -19.82 8.13
N ALA A 88 -16.49 -19.41 7.12
CA ALA A 88 -16.01 -18.50 6.07
C ALA A 88 -15.63 -17.11 6.62
N SER A 89 -16.32 -16.63 7.67
CA SER A 89 -15.97 -15.37 8.34
C SER A 89 -14.69 -15.50 9.17
N ALA A 90 -14.50 -16.62 9.87
CA ALA A 90 -13.33 -16.88 10.71
C ALA A 90 -12.05 -17.00 9.88
N THR A 91 -12.12 -17.62 8.70
CA THR A 91 -10.97 -17.72 7.77
C THR A 91 -10.59 -16.37 7.19
N LYS A 92 -11.56 -15.53 6.80
CA LYS A 92 -11.32 -14.15 6.37
C LYS A 92 -10.75 -13.28 7.50
N MET A 93 -11.21 -13.47 8.74
CA MET A 93 -10.69 -12.72 9.88
C MET A 93 -9.24 -13.11 10.19
N LYS A 94 -8.87 -14.38 10.07
CA LYS A 94 -7.48 -14.83 10.20
C LYS A 94 -6.56 -14.21 9.15
N SER A 95 -6.99 -14.17 7.88
CA SER A 95 -6.18 -13.56 6.82
C SER A 95 -6.06 -12.04 6.99
N LEU A 96 -7.12 -11.37 7.46
CA LEU A 96 -7.08 -9.94 7.79
C LEU A 96 -6.14 -9.66 8.96
N ASN A 97 -6.17 -10.47 10.02
CA ASN A 97 -5.27 -10.33 11.16
C ASN A 97 -3.79 -10.52 10.74
N ALA A 98 -3.50 -11.54 9.92
CA ALA A 98 -2.16 -11.75 9.37
C ALA A 98 -1.69 -10.56 8.50
N LEU A 99 -2.60 -9.95 7.72
CA LEU A 99 -2.30 -8.75 6.93
C LEU A 99 -2.00 -7.55 7.84
N ILE A 100 -2.76 -7.37 8.93
CA ILE A 100 -2.55 -6.31 9.93
C ILE A 100 -1.19 -6.48 10.61
N GLU A 101 -0.85 -7.69 11.05
CA GLU A 101 0.46 -7.99 11.67
C GLU A 101 1.62 -7.73 10.71
N SER A 102 1.45 -8.07 9.42
CA SER A 102 2.43 -7.76 8.38
C SER A 102 2.64 -6.25 8.20
N PHE A 103 1.54 -5.48 8.17
CA PHE A 103 1.61 -4.03 8.07
C PHE A 103 2.22 -3.39 9.32
N GLN A 104 1.87 -3.85 10.53
CA GLN A 104 2.45 -3.39 11.79
C GLN A 104 3.96 -3.65 11.82
N SER A 105 4.40 -4.88 11.51
CA SER A 105 5.82 -5.21 11.45
C SER A 105 6.60 -4.35 10.45
N LYS A 106 6.00 -4.05 9.29
CA LYS A 106 6.61 -3.18 8.28
C LYS A 106 6.67 -1.72 8.74
N ALA A 107 5.65 -1.25 9.46
CA ALA A 107 5.61 0.09 10.05
C ALA A 107 6.64 0.24 11.18
N ASP A 108 6.80 -0.77 12.04
CA ASP A 108 7.80 -0.78 13.11
C ASP A 108 9.23 -0.76 12.55
N LYS A 109 9.47 -1.53 11.48
CA LYS A 109 10.75 -1.49 10.75
C LYS A 109 11.00 -0.10 10.15
N PHE A 110 9.99 0.50 9.54
CA PHE A 110 10.10 1.85 8.99
C PHE A 110 10.37 2.89 10.10
N LEU A 111 9.66 2.81 11.21
CA LEU A 111 9.85 3.68 12.38
C LEU A 111 11.23 3.49 13.01
N HIS A 112 11.74 2.26 13.07
CA HIS A 112 13.10 1.99 13.55
C HIS A 112 14.15 2.60 12.62
N VAL A 113 14.02 2.42 11.30
CA VAL A 113 14.91 3.07 10.32
C VAL A 113 14.82 4.60 10.41
N GLN A 114 13.62 5.16 10.61
CA GLN A 114 13.41 6.59 10.81
C GLN A 114 14.07 7.09 12.10
N ASN A 115 13.95 6.37 13.21
CA ASN A 115 14.60 6.71 14.47
C ASN A 115 16.13 6.60 14.39
N VAL A 116 16.67 5.64 13.63
CA VAL A 116 18.11 5.56 13.35
C VAL A 116 18.56 6.73 12.47
N LEU A 117 17.74 7.15 11.51
CA LEU A 117 17.97 8.35 10.70
C LEU A 117 17.95 9.62 11.57
N ASP A 118 17.03 9.70 12.54
CA ASP A 118 16.91 10.82 13.47
C ASP A 118 17.99 10.82 14.58
N GLN A 119 18.48 9.66 15.03
CA GLN A 119 19.67 9.57 15.90
C GLN A 119 20.95 9.99 15.18
N ASN A 120 21.05 9.69 13.88
CA ASN A 120 22.12 10.21 13.03
C ASN A 120 21.97 11.71 12.71
N LYS A 121 20.91 12.37 13.20
CA LYS A 121 20.65 13.79 12.94
C LYS A 121 21.53 14.75 13.75
N GLU A 122 22.06 14.31 14.90
CA GLU A 122 23.12 15.06 15.61
C GLU A 122 24.47 14.93 14.88
N THR A 123 24.69 13.81 14.20
CA THR A 123 25.77 13.60 13.23
C THR A 123 25.52 14.41 11.94
N ASP A 124 24.28 14.79 11.64
CA ASP A 124 23.95 15.63 10.48
C ASP A 124 24.40 17.08 10.61
N HIS A 125 24.66 17.63 11.81
CA HIS A 125 25.11 19.02 11.88
C HIS A 125 26.41 19.18 11.07
N TRP A 126 27.36 18.27 11.22
CA TRP A 126 28.59 18.32 10.42
C TRP A 126 28.35 17.91 8.96
N VAL A 127 27.40 17.02 8.65
CA VAL A 127 27.03 16.63 7.26
C VAL A 127 26.34 17.78 6.52
N LEU A 128 25.43 18.51 7.18
CA LEU A 128 24.76 19.71 6.69
C LEU A 128 25.74 20.88 6.57
N LEU A 129 26.70 21.01 7.49
CA LEU A 129 27.81 21.95 7.35
C LEU A 129 28.75 21.59 6.20
N LEU A 130 29.02 20.29 5.96
CA LEU A 130 29.79 19.83 4.80
C LEU A 130 29.02 20.06 3.50
N LYS A 131 27.74 19.66 3.44
CA LYS A 131 26.85 19.89 2.29
C LYS A 131 26.71 21.38 2.00
N SER A 132 26.54 22.23 3.01
CA SER A 132 26.46 23.69 2.82
C SER A 132 27.77 24.28 2.34
N ARG A 133 28.95 23.87 2.88
CA ARG A 133 30.26 24.28 2.34
C ARG A 133 30.46 23.89 0.88
N LEU A 134 29.98 22.71 0.47
CA LEU A 134 30.00 22.23 -0.92
C LEU A 134 29.00 22.99 -1.81
N LEU A 135 27.86 23.46 -1.27
CA LEU A 135 26.85 24.20 -2.02
C LEU A 135 27.27 25.65 -2.33
N PHE A 136 27.94 26.35 -1.41
CA PHE A 136 28.24 27.78 -1.57
C PHE A 136 29.11 28.11 -2.80
N ARG A 137 29.95 27.19 -3.26
CA ARG A 137 30.81 27.38 -4.44
C ARG A 137 30.16 27.00 -5.77
N CYS A 138 29.07 26.23 -5.72
CA CYS A 138 28.40 25.69 -6.92
C CYS A 138 27.12 26.42 -7.30
N GLY A 139 26.70 27.39 -6.47
CA GLY A 139 25.53 28.23 -6.70
C GLY A 139 24.47 28.03 -5.62
N HIS A 140 23.31 28.66 -5.85
CA HIS A 140 22.27 28.74 -4.83
C HIS A 140 21.79 27.36 -4.35
N PRO A 141 21.52 27.15 -3.04
CA PRO A 141 21.15 25.85 -2.48
C PRO A 141 19.97 25.13 -3.14
N LEU A 142 19.07 25.90 -3.75
CA LEU A 142 17.87 25.43 -4.43
C LEU A 142 18.14 24.64 -5.73
N LYS A 143 19.37 24.67 -6.26
CA LYS A 143 19.69 24.02 -7.54
C LYS A 143 20.28 22.61 -7.39
N HIS A 144 20.33 22.04 -6.18
CA HIS A 144 20.81 20.67 -5.93
C HIS A 144 22.16 20.33 -6.60
N TRP A 145 23.13 21.26 -6.57
CA TRP A 145 24.48 20.99 -7.07
C TRP A 145 25.33 20.38 -5.97
N VAL A 146 26.11 19.36 -6.32
CA VAL A 146 27.07 18.71 -5.44
C VAL A 146 28.48 19.08 -5.91
N GLN A 147 29.28 19.68 -5.03
CA GLN A 147 30.69 19.93 -5.31
C GLN A 147 31.51 18.66 -5.08
N SER A 148 32.42 18.38 -6.02
CA SER A 148 33.49 17.41 -5.82
C SER A 148 34.78 17.95 -6.45
N ASN A 149 35.73 18.29 -5.58
CA ASN A 149 36.96 19.02 -5.92
C ASN A 149 36.61 20.37 -6.57
N ASP A 150 37.17 20.66 -7.75
CA ASP A 150 37.02 21.95 -8.42
C ASP A 150 35.84 21.99 -9.41
N HIS A 151 34.89 21.03 -9.36
CA HIS A 151 33.68 21.07 -10.19
C HIS A 151 32.44 20.77 -9.36
N CYS A 152 31.32 21.17 -9.95
CA CYS A 152 29.97 21.04 -9.46
C CYS A 152 29.23 20.08 -10.37
N TYR A 153 28.40 19.23 -9.78
CA TYR A 153 27.61 18.21 -10.48
C TYR A 153 26.13 18.35 -10.17
N HIS A 154 25.28 18.08 -11.15
CA HIS A 154 23.83 18.14 -10.99
C HIS A 154 23.14 17.04 -11.78
N GLN A 155 22.30 16.25 -11.11
CA GLN A 155 21.37 15.33 -11.75
C GLN A 155 20.08 16.10 -12.03
N THR A 156 19.65 16.16 -13.30
CA THR A 156 18.40 16.83 -13.67
C THR A 156 17.19 16.05 -13.16
N MET A 157 16.17 16.77 -12.69
CA MET A 157 14.87 16.17 -12.40
C MET A 157 14.08 15.89 -13.68
N GLU A 158 14.25 16.75 -14.70
CA GLU A 158 13.67 16.53 -16.01
C GLU A 158 14.35 15.33 -16.68
N MET A 159 13.51 14.40 -17.16
CA MET A 159 13.94 13.19 -17.85
C MET A 159 13.74 13.36 -19.35
N VAL A 160 14.84 13.26 -20.10
CA VAL A 160 14.87 13.46 -21.55
C VAL A 160 15.66 12.34 -22.23
N SER A 161 15.57 12.24 -23.56
CA SER A 161 16.45 11.34 -24.32
C SER A 161 17.90 11.79 -24.20
N TRP A 162 18.83 10.88 -24.44
CA TRP A 162 20.27 11.17 -24.36
C TRP A 162 20.69 12.36 -25.23
N LEU A 163 20.13 12.46 -26.45
CA LEU A 163 20.42 13.54 -27.40
C LEU A 163 20.05 14.93 -26.86
N ASN A 164 19.07 15.02 -25.96
CA ASN A 164 18.61 16.29 -25.40
C ASN A 164 19.36 16.69 -24.12
N CYS A 165 20.19 15.80 -23.56
CA CYS A 165 20.90 16.09 -22.32
C CYS A 165 21.92 17.23 -22.45
N SER A 166 22.56 17.36 -23.62
CA SER A 166 23.54 18.43 -23.85
C SER A 166 22.89 19.81 -23.74
N ASP A 167 21.81 20.03 -24.48
CA ASP A 167 21.03 21.28 -24.45
C ASP A 167 20.46 21.57 -23.05
N LEU A 168 19.96 20.53 -22.37
CA LEU A 168 19.43 20.67 -21.01
C LEU A 168 20.53 21.13 -20.04
N CYS A 169 21.72 20.54 -20.10
CA CYS A 169 22.84 20.98 -19.26
C CYS A 169 23.32 22.40 -19.62
N VAL A 170 23.34 22.76 -20.91
CA VAL A 170 23.68 24.13 -21.35
C VAL A 170 22.69 25.15 -20.79
N SER A 171 21.39 24.84 -20.75
CA SER A 171 20.37 25.71 -20.15
C SER A 171 20.61 26.00 -18.65
N LEU A 172 21.39 25.14 -17.99
CA LEU A 172 21.78 25.27 -16.59
C LEU A 172 23.16 25.94 -16.41
N ASN A 173 23.74 26.49 -17.49
CA ASN A 173 25.11 27.01 -17.56
C ASN A 173 26.15 25.95 -17.15
N ALA A 174 26.00 24.76 -17.71
CA ALA A 174 26.82 23.59 -17.45
C ALA A 174 27.05 22.80 -18.73
N THR A 175 27.84 21.73 -18.64
CA THR A 175 28.10 20.81 -19.75
C THR A 175 27.61 19.42 -19.39
N PHE A 176 27.29 18.61 -20.40
CA PHE A 176 26.97 17.20 -20.16
C PHE A 176 28.22 16.47 -19.65
N LEU A 177 28.06 15.65 -18.60
CA LEU A 177 29.18 15.06 -17.87
C LEU A 177 30.07 14.19 -18.76
N LYS A 178 31.37 14.48 -18.75
CA LYS A 178 32.44 13.70 -19.40
C LYS A 178 33.59 13.32 -18.46
N THR A 179 33.28 13.21 -17.17
CA THR A 179 34.25 12.82 -16.13
C THR A 179 34.29 11.29 -16.00
N GLU A 180 35.49 10.75 -15.76
CA GLU A 180 35.74 9.32 -15.50
C GLU A 180 36.52 9.08 -14.19
N GLY A 181 36.89 7.82 -13.94
CA GLY A 181 37.78 7.43 -12.84
C GLY A 181 37.20 7.62 -11.43
N SER A 182 38.07 7.95 -10.46
CA SER A 182 37.69 8.12 -9.06
C SER A 182 36.68 9.25 -8.84
N ARG A 183 36.71 10.26 -9.70
CA ARG A 183 35.81 11.40 -9.64
C ARG A 183 34.39 11.01 -10.04
N LEU A 184 34.24 10.24 -11.13
CA LEU A 184 32.94 9.72 -11.54
C LEU A 184 32.34 8.84 -10.44
N LYS A 185 33.12 7.91 -9.85
CA LYS A 185 32.65 7.06 -8.75
C LYS A 185 32.10 7.87 -7.58
N LYS A 186 32.81 8.92 -7.17
CA LYS A 186 32.37 9.81 -6.10
C LYS A 186 31.08 10.55 -6.45
N VAL A 187 30.91 10.98 -7.70
CA VAL A 187 29.67 11.64 -8.14
C VAL A 187 28.51 10.64 -8.16
N MET A 188 28.72 9.43 -8.69
CA MET A 188 27.72 8.36 -8.69
C MET A 188 27.16 8.10 -7.29
N GLU A 189 28.03 7.93 -6.30
CA GLU A 189 27.65 7.68 -4.90
C GLU A 189 26.91 8.87 -4.26
N LEU A 190 27.23 10.10 -4.66
CA LEU A 190 26.69 11.31 -4.02
C LEU A 190 25.36 11.79 -4.60
N ILE A 191 25.13 11.61 -5.91
CA ILE A 191 23.98 12.24 -6.59
C ILE A 191 23.12 11.28 -7.41
N ALA A 192 23.62 10.14 -7.87
CA ALA A 192 22.87 9.30 -8.80
C ALA A 192 21.83 8.41 -8.06
N VAL A 193 20.62 8.92 -7.89
CA VAL A 193 19.52 8.16 -7.23
C VAL A 193 18.87 7.14 -8.17
N GLY A 194 18.95 7.35 -9.48
CA GLY A 194 18.41 6.48 -10.51
C GLY A 194 19.28 6.49 -11.77
N PRO A 195 18.87 5.77 -12.84
CA PRO A 195 19.55 5.83 -14.13
C PRO A 195 19.71 7.29 -14.56
N THR A 196 20.92 7.68 -14.89
CA THR A 196 21.26 9.04 -15.27
C THR A 196 22.27 8.97 -16.40
N TRP A 197 21.95 9.60 -17.53
CA TRP A 197 22.81 9.62 -18.69
C TRP A 197 24.15 10.31 -18.41
N LEU A 198 25.20 9.80 -19.05
CA LEU A 198 26.51 10.44 -19.22
C LEU A 198 26.67 10.89 -20.67
N GLY A 199 27.58 11.82 -20.95
CA GLY A 199 27.92 12.27 -22.30
C GLY A 199 28.63 11.23 -23.17
N LEU A 200 28.37 9.94 -22.97
CA LEU A 200 29.05 8.81 -23.59
C LEU A 200 28.05 7.92 -24.36
N SER A 201 28.35 7.66 -25.62
CA SER A 201 27.51 6.87 -26.54
C SER A 201 28.34 5.94 -27.42
N TYR A 202 27.73 4.90 -27.95
CA TYR A 202 28.36 4.05 -28.95
C TYR A 202 28.27 4.71 -30.34
N LYS A 203 29.41 4.86 -31.02
CA LYS A 203 29.51 5.38 -32.39
C LYS A 203 29.74 4.23 -33.35
N LYS A 204 28.77 4.03 -34.25
CA LYS A 204 28.80 2.94 -35.22
C LYS A 204 29.92 3.13 -36.24
N GLU A 205 30.16 4.38 -36.62
CA GLU A 205 31.13 4.78 -37.63
C GLU A 205 32.55 4.39 -37.21
N ASP A 206 32.83 4.50 -35.91
CA ASP A 206 34.13 4.20 -35.31
C ASP A 206 34.20 2.80 -34.70
N ASN A 207 33.06 2.10 -34.57
CA ASN A 207 32.90 0.88 -33.79
C ASN A 207 33.46 1.00 -32.36
N GLU A 208 33.23 2.14 -31.71
CA GLU A 208 33.82 2.49 -30.41
C GLU A 208 32.85 3.29 -29.52
N TRP A 209 33.08 3.24 -28.20
CA TRP A 209 32.47 4.18 -27.25
C TRP A 209 33.15 5.54 -27.35
N LYS A 210 32.38 6.62 -27.47
CA LYS A 210 32.89 8.00 -27.59
C LYS A 210 32.11 8.97 -26.73
N TRP A 211 32.84 9.94 -26.17
CA TRP A 211 32.24 11.12 -25.56
C TRP A 211 31.57 12.01 -26.63
N GLU A 212 30.73 12.95 -26.22
CA GLU A 212 30.09 13.90 -27.15
C GLU A 212 31.07 14.68 -28.03
N ASP A 213 32.27 14.97 -27.52
CA ASP A 213 33.33 15.67 -28.25
C ASP A 213 34.15 14.76 -29.18
N GLY A 214 33.81 13.47 -29.26
CA GLY A 214 34.48 12.48 -30.09
C GLY A 214 35.75 11.88 -29.46
N SER A 215 36.11 12.26 -28.23
CA SER A 215 37.21 11.63 -27.52
C SER A 215 36.84 10.22 -27.03
N SER A 216 37.84 9.34 -26.91
CA SER A 216 37.65 7.98 -26.39
C SER A 216 37.69 7.96 -24.85
N PRO A 217 36.86 7.14 -24.19
CA PRO A 217 36.94 6.92 -22.74
C PRO A 217 38.19 6.13 -22.36
N SER A 218 38.64 6.25 -21.11
CA SER A 218 39.73 5.43 -20.61
C SER A 218 39.33 3.94 -20.52
N PRO A 219 40.29 3.01 -20.72
CA PRO A 219 40.03 1.57 -20.60
C PRO A 219 39.48 1.14 -19.22
N GLY A 220 39.72 1.94 -18.17
CA GLY A 220 39.32 1.64 -16.80
C GLY A 220 37.85 1.94 -16.46
N LEU A 221 37.05 2.41 -17.42
CA LEU A 221 35.66 2.80 -17.19
C LEU A 221 34.70 1.59 -17.07
N GLY A 222 35.13 0.39 -17.46
CA GLY A 222 34.33 -0.83 -17.29
C GLY A 222 33.16 -0.96 -18.27
N LEU A 223 33.32 -0.40 -19.48
CA LEU A 223 32.36 -0.54 -20.55
C LEU A 223 32.47 -1.93 -21.20
N PRO A 224 31.36 -2.46 -21.75
CA PRO A 224 31.43 -3.69 -22.53
C PRO A 224 32.27 -3.50 -23.79
N GLU A 225 32.84 -4.60 -24.29
CA GLU A 225 33.63 -4.60 -25.52
C GLU A 225 32.78 -4.06 -26.69
N PRO A 226 33.29 -3.08 -27.47
CA PRO A 226 32.53 -2.49 -28.55
C PRO A 226 32.08 -3.52 -29.59
N SER A 227 30.79 -3.53 -29.91
CA SER A 227 30.20 -4.37 -30.94
C SER A 227 28.99 -3.67 -31.57
N LEU A 228 28.61 -4.11 -32.77
CA LEU A 228 27.45 -3.56 -33.49
C LEU A 228 26.12 -3.73 -32.73
N ASP A 229 26.05 -4.64 -31.75
CA ASP A 229 24.88 -4.84 -30.89
C ASP A 229 24.59 -3.59 -30.02
N PHE A 230 25.60 -2.73 -29.83
CA PHE A 230 25.46 -1.46 -29.12
C PHE A 230 25.01 -0.30 -30.01
N GLN A 231 24.64 -0.55 -31.27
CA GLN A 231 24.08 0.50 -32.12
C GLN A 231 22.85 1.16 -31.46
N GLY A 232 22.91 2.48 -31.28
CA GLY A 232 21.85 3.25 -30.61
C GLY A 232 21.84 3.10 -29.08
N LYS A 233 22.91 2.59 -28.49
CA LYS A 233 23.09 2.51 -27.04
C LYS A 233 23.93 3.67 -26.50
N CYS A 234 23.51 4.15 -25.35
CA CYS A 234 24.13 5.22 -24.59
C CYS A 234 24.45 4.75 -23.18
N VAL A 235 25.38 5.41 -22.51
CA VAL A 235 25.85 4.99 -21.18
C VAL A 235 25.15 5.80 -20.10
N TYR A 236 24.63 5.09 -19.10
CA TYR A 236 24.07 5.69 -17.90
C TYR A 236 24.82 5.22 -16.65
N VAL A 237 24.67 5.98 -15.59
CA VAL A 237 25.09 5.64 -14.24
C VAL A 237 23.90 5.54 -13.31
N ASN A 238 24.02 4.72 -12.29
CA ASN A 238 23.25 4.85 -11.04
C ASN A 238 24.25 4.89 -9.87
N ALA A 239 23.78 4.79 -8.63
CA ALA A 239 24.64 4.87 -7.43
C ALA A 239 25.85 3.91 -7.43
N HIS A 240 25.77 2.77 -8.13
CA HIS A 240 26.77 1.69 -8.00
C HIS A 240 27.27 1.09 -9.31
N THR A 241 26.59 1.33 -10.43
CA THR A 241 26.88 0.66 -11.70
C THR A 241 26.87 1.63 -12.86
N LEU A 242 27.78 1.37 -13.81
CA LEU A 242 27.70 1.86 -15.18
C LEU A 242 26.93 0.84 -16.01
N GLY A 243 25.99 1.30 -16.82
CA GLY A 243 25.17 0.46 -17.69
C GLY A 243 24.95 1.11 -19.05
N THR A 244 24.34 0.36 -19.96
CA THR A 244 23.99 0.84 -21.30
C THR A 244 22.51 0.67 -21.55
N ASP A 245 21.88 1.64 -22.19
CA ASP A 245 20.49 1.51 -22.63
C ASP A 245 20.23 2.29 -23.91
N ASN A 246 19.04 2.14 -24.50
CA ASN A 246 18.65 2.80 -25.74
C ASN A 246 18.63 4.32 -25.53
N CYS A 247 19.37 5.07 -26.35
CA CYS A 247 19.53 6.52 -26.24
C CYS A 247 18.20 7.30 -26.28
N THR A 248 17.14 6.67 -26.80
CA THR A 248 15.79 7.25 -26.90
C THR A 248 14.99 7.19 -25.60
N ILE A 249 15.40 6.37 -24.63
CA ILE A 249 14.70 6.22 -23.34
C ILE A 249 14.88 7.52 -22.52
N PRO A 250 13.77 8.11 -22.03
CA PRO A 250 13.84 9.25 -21.13
C PRO A 250 14.54 8.89 -19.83
N SER A 251 15.56 9.68 -19.46
CA SER A 251 16.30 9.53 -18.21
C SER A 251 16.84 10.88 -17.75
N SER A 252 17.25 10.97 -16.48
CA SER A 252 17.93 12.17 -15.99
C SER A 252 19.28 12.38 -16.68
N CYS A 253 19.76 13.61 -16.73
CA CYS A 253 21.06 13.97 -17.28
C CYS A 253 22.01 14.38 -16.15
N LEU A 254 23.27 13.97 -16.23
CA LEU A 254 24.29 14.40 -15.28
C LEU A 254 25.08 15.56 -15.88
N CYS A 255 24.96 16.74 -15.29
CA CYS A 255 25.63 17.95 -15.75
C CYS A 255 26.83 18.29 -14.87
N GLU A 256 27.86 18.91 -15.43
CA GLU A 256 29.03 19.41 -14.70
C GLU A 256 29.41 20.86 -15.07
N LYS A 257 30.03 21.57 -14.13
CA LYS A 257 30.67 22.87 -14.39
C LYS A 257 31.82 23.11 -13.42
N ALA A 258 32.81 23.89 -13.82
CA ALA A 258 33.91 24.29 -12.94
C ALA A 258 33.41 25.21 -11.80
N VAL A 259 34.00 25.05 -10.63
CA VAL A 259 33.86 25.99 -9.51
C VAL A 259 34.57 27.30 -9.93
N HIS A 260 33.87 28.43 -9.80
CA HIS A 260 34.47 29.77 -9.96
C HIS A 260 34.93 30.32 -8.61
#